data_AF-A0A0D7EQK3-F1
#
_entry.id   AF-A0A0D7EQK3-F1
#
_cell.length_a   1.000
_cell.length_b   1.000
_cell.length_c   1.000
_cell.angle_alpha   90.00
_cell.angle_beta   90.00
_cell.angle_gamma   90.00
#
_symmetry.space_group_name_H-M   'P 1'
#
loop_
_entity.id
_entity.type
_entity.pdbx_description
1 polymer ?
#
loop_
_entity_poly.entity_id
_entity_poly.type
_entity_poly.pdbx_seq_one_letter_code
_entity_poly.pdbx_strand_id
1 'polypeptide(L)' 'MDKIATATEWVLKYTAISSEATVPGPVNEAIRQIAAHLYANREASLVGVTAQSLPFGTLDLLAPYTPFVCG' A
#
# COMPACT_ATOMS: atom_id res chain seq x y z
N MET A 1 13.74 -7.95 8.62
CA MET A 1 13.19 -6.75 7.96
C MET A 1 11.68 -6.78 8.12
N ASP A 2 11.12 -5.72 8.70
CA ASP A 2 9.70 -5.68 9.07
C ASP A 2 8.84 -5.30 7.85
N LYS A 3 7.91 -6.17 7.45
CA LYS A 3 7.08 -5.96 6.24
C LYS A 3 6.07 -4.83 6.42
N ILE A 4 5.68 -4.54 7.65
CA ILE A 4 4.77 -3.44 7.96
C ILE A 4 5.50 -2.10 7.77
N ALA A 5 6.78 -2.03 8.17
CA ALA A 5 7.61 -0.85 7.90
C ALA A 5 7.70 -0.56 6.39
N THR A 6 8.02 -1.56 5.58
CA THR A 6 8.08 -1.42 4.11
C THR A 6 6.74 -1.01 3.49
N ALA A 7 5.63 -1.60 3.96
CA ALA A 7 4.29 -1.23 3.49
C ALA A 7 3.95 0.23 3.85
N THR A 8 4.34 0.66 5.06
CA THR A 8 4.10 2.02 5.55
C THR A 8 4.88 3.04 4.73
N GLU A 9 6.18 2.81 4.52
CA GLU A 9 7.02 3.70 3.71
C GLU A 9 6.48 3.86 2.28
N TRP A 10 6.01 2.76 1.67
CA TRP A 10 5.43 2.80 0.33
C TRP A 10 4.15 3.64 0.28
N VAL A 11 3.24 3.45 1.24
CA VAL A 11 1.97 4.20 1.31
C VAL A 11 2.23 5.69 1.57
N LEU A 12 3.14 6.03 2.48
CA LEU A 12 3.49 7.43 2.75
C LEU A 12 4.06 8.13 1.51
N LYS A 13 4.92 7.44 0.76
CA LYS A 13 5.46 7.95 -0.52
C LYS A 13 4.36 8.15 -1.57
N TYR A 14 3.41 7.23 -1.65
CA TYR A 14 2.30 7.31 -2.61
C TYR A 14 1.34 8.46 -2.30
N THR A 15 1.11 8.71 -1.01
CA THR A 15 0.02 9.56 -0.53
C THR A 15 0.48 10.99 -0.18
N ALA A 16 1.78 11.27 -0.25
CA ALA A 16 2.38 12.54 0.22
C ALA A 16 2.00 12.93 1.67
N ILE A 17 1.52 11.97 2.46
CA ILE A 17 1.24 12.12 3.89
C ILE A 17 2.57 12.03 4.64
N SER A 18 2.82 12.97 5.55
CA SER A 18 4.01 12.92 6.40
C SER A 18 3.90 11.80 7.44
N SER A 19 5.02 11.15 7.75
CA SER A 19 5.11 10.10 8.78
C SER A 19 4.71 10.56 10.19
N GLU A 20 4.64 11.87 10.40
CA GLU A 20 4.25 12.50 11.67
C GLU A 20 2.75 12.84 11.74
N ALA A 21 2.03 12.73 10.62
CA ALA A 21 0.59 12.95 10.59
C ALA A 21 -0.16 11.74 11.17
N THR A 22 -1.30 11.99 11.83
CA THR A 22 -2.23 10.91 12.19
C THR A 22 -2.71 10.24 10.91
N VAL A 23 -2.25 9.00 10.68
CA VAL A 23 -2.62 8.21 9.51
C VAL A 23 -4.13 7.95 9.56
N PRO A 24 -4.90 8.38 8.54
CA PRO A 24 -6.33 8.14 8.50
C PRO A 24 -6.65 6.64 8.55
N GLY A 25 -7.75 6.27 9.20
CA GLY A 25 -8.23 4.87 9.27
C GLY A 25 -8.16 4.08 7.95
N PRO A 26 -8.65 4.60 6.81
CA PRO A 26 -8.56 3.90 5.53
C PRO A 26 -7.13 3.70 5.02
N VAL A 27 -6.21 4.61 5.32
CA VAL A 27 -4.79 4.48 4.95
C VAL A 27 -4.11 3.38 5.78
N ASN A 28 -4.46 3.27 7.06
CA ASN A 28 -3.97 2.19 7.92
C ASN A 28 -4.49 0.81 7.46
N GLU A 29 -5.74 0.75 7.00
CA GLU A 29 -6.29 -0.48 6.41
C GLU A 29 -5.56 -0.86 5.11
N ALA A 30 -5.23 0.12 4.27
CA ALA A 30 -4.42 -0.10 3.08
C ALA A 30 -3.02 -0.65 3.41
N ILE A 31 -2.35 -0.12 4.45
CA ILE A 31 -1.05 -0.62 4.93
C ILE A 31 -1.16 -2.10 5.37
N ARG A 32 -2.22 -2.46 6.08
CA ARG A 32 -2.47 -3.85 6.53
C ARG A 32 -2.70 -4.80 5.36
N GLN A 33 -3.47 -4.39 4.35
CA GLN A 33 -3.69 -5.18 3.14
C GLN A 33 -2.40 -5.41 2.35
N ILE A 34 -1.54 -4.39 2.22
CA ILE A 34 -0.23 -4.52 1.56
C ILE A 34 0.69 -5.42 2.38
N ALA A 35 0.76 -5.25 3.69
CA ALA A 35 1.55 -6.12 4.55
C ALA A 35 1.09 -7.58 4.43
N ALA A 36 -0.22 -7.84 4.48
CA ALA A 36 -0.79 -9.17 4.28
C ALA A 36 -0.42 -9.75 2.91
N HIS A 37 -0.48 -8.94 1.85
CA HIS A 37 -0.07 -9.35 0.50
C HIS A 37 1.41 -9.71 0.42
N LEU A 38 2.30 -8.93 1.04
CA LEU A 38 3.73 -9.25 1.12
C LEU A 38 4.01 -10.49 1.97
N TYR A 39 3.17 -10.79 2.97
CA TYR A 39 3.26 -12.03 3.75
C TYR A 39 2.81 -13.26 2.95
N ALA A 40 1.72 -13.14 2.20
CA ALA A 40 1.20 -14.22 1.36
C ALA A 40 2.13 -14.54 0.17
N ASN A 41 2.68 -13.52 -0.49
CA ASN A 41 3.52 -13.66 -1.67
C ASN A 41 5.01 -13.60 -1.30
N ARG A 42 5.48 -14.61 -0.55
CA ARG A 42 6.84 -14.62 0.01
C ARG A 42 7.95 -14.94 -0.99
N GLU A 43 7.61 -15.59 -2.09
CA GLU A 43 8.49 -15.87 -3.22
C GLU A 43 7.83 -15.24 -4.45
N ALA A 44 8.56 -14.45 -5.22
CA ALA A 44 8.07 -13.74 -6.42
C ALA A 44 7.72 -14.68 -7.59
N SER A 45 7.16 -15.87 -7.30
CA SER A 45 6.91 -16.95 -8.23
C SER A 45 5.44 -17.38 -8.16
N LEU A 46 4.54 -16.46 -8.50
CA LEU A 46 3.23 -16.84 -9.02
C LEU A 46 3.40 -17.19 -10.50
N VAL A 47 3.80 -18.42 -10.78
CA VAL A 47 3.74 -18.96 -12.15
C VAL A 47 2.27 -19.16 -12.51
N GLY A 48 1.75 -18.35 -13.44
CA GLY A 48 0.42 -18.55 -14.04
C GLY A 48 -0.73 -17.75 -13.42
N VAL A 49 -0.50 -16.91 -12.42
CA VAL A 49 -1.46 -15.89 -11.96
C VAL A 49 -0.82 -14.54 -12.18
N THR A 50 -1.52 -13.61 -12.83
CA THR A 50 -1.06 -12.23 -12.98
C THR A 50 -0.67 -11.71 -11.61
N ALA A 51 0.65 -11.54 -11.38
CA ALA A 51 1.18 -10.95 -10.16
C ALA A 51 0.73 -9.49 -10.12
N GLN A 52 -0.46 -9.25 -9.58
CA GLN A 52 -0.91 -7.89 -9.41
C GLN A 52 -0.07 -7.29 -8.31
N SER A 53 0.70 -6.26 -8.67
CA SER A 53 1.65 -5.61 -7.77
C SER A 53 1.00 -5.02 -6.52
N LEU A 54 -0.33 -4.87 -6.52
CA LEU A 54 -1.14 -4.28 -5.46
C LEU A 54 -2.45 -5.07 -5.24
N PRO A 55 -2.94 -5.17 -4.00
CA PRO A 55 -4.26 -5.75 -3.73
C PRO A 55 -5.39 -4.91 -4.35
N PHE A 56 -6.49 -5.57 -4.70
CA PHE A 56 -7.68 -4.88 -5.23
C PHE A 56 -8.33 -4.01 -4.14
N GLY A 57 -8.75 -2.79 -4.51
CA GLY A 57 -9.39 -1.84 -3.59
C GLY A 57 -8.42 -1.03 -2.73
N THR A 58 -7.15 -1.40 -2.64
CA THR A 58 -6.16 -0.64 -1.87
C THR A 58 -5.88 0.73 -2.48
N LEU A 59 -5.91 0.82 -3.82
CA LEU A 59 -5.79 2.10 -4.53
C LEU A 59 -7.03 2.98 -4.38
N ASP A 60 -8.23 2.40 -4.25
CA ASP A 60 -9.47 3.14 -4.00
C ASP A 60 -9.44 3.80 -2.62
N LEU A 61 -8.93 3.09 -1.61
CA LEU A 61 -8.71 3.63 -0.26
C LEU A 61 -7.69 4.78 -0.22
N LEU A 62 -6.71 4.78 -1.13
CA LEU A 62 -5.65 5.79 -1.20
C LEU A 62 -5.96 6.95 -2.17
N ALA A 63 -6.89 6.76 -3.12
CA ALA A 63 -7.29 7.75 -4.11
C ALA A 63 -7.65 9.13 -3.55
N PRO A 64 -8.40 9.28 -2.44
CA PRO A 64 -8.73 10.61 -1.91
C PRO A 64 -7.54 11.32 -1.26
N TYR A 65 -6.43 10.63 -1.03
CA TYR A 65 -5.27 11.16 -0.33
C TYR A 65 -4.07 11.37 -1.26
N THR A 66 -4.11 10.89 -2.50
CA THR A 66 -3.06 11.18 -3.48
C THR A 66 -3.04 12.66 -3.86
N PRO A 67 -1.85 13.29 -4.01
CA PRO A 67 -1.77 14.65 -4.50
C PRO A 67 -2.39 14.71 -5.90
N PHE A 68 -3.46 15.50 -6.04
CA PHE A 68 -4.12 15.72 -7.32
C PHE A 68 -3.10 16.31 -8.30
N VAL A 69 -2.69 15.53 -9.31
CA VAL A 69 -1.99 16.05 -10.48
C VAL A 69 -3.04 16.77 -11.33
N CYS A 70 -3.01 18.11 -11.30
CA CYS A 70 -3.62 18.88 -12.38
C CYS A 70 -2.72 18.67 -13.60
N GLY A 71 -3.24 18.02 -14.63
CA GLY A 71 -2.59 17.93 -15.93
C GLY A 71 -2.47 19.30 -16.60
#